data_AF-A0A914MU23-F1
#
_entry.id   AF-A0A914MU23-F1
#
_cell.length_a   1.000
_cell.length_b   1.000
_cell.length_c   1.000
_cell.angle_alpha   90.00
_cell.angle_beta   90.00
_cell.angle_gamma   90.00
#
_symmetry.space_group_name_H-M   'P 1'
#
loop_
_entity.id
_entity.type
_entity.pdbx_description
1 polymer ?
#
loop_
_entity_poly.entity_id
_entity_poly.type
_entity_poly.pdbx_seq_one_letter_code
_entity_poly.pdbx_strand_id
1 'polypeptide(L)'
;MLLYIHLIFYFSSNNFCLFSSFRRILIKIFLIINIFKISSSTSSLNNFENQKILFSLEISDLEIKQFISQLYKESLKLDVSVNFQGHTNNVDRIDRAKETLFRDVNLTKVSLLSESVPKLLKLYDNYEPFTGRPEIETIEEKNEIKDFLDVILKSKPMDMLYTFLKSKDHPIAKNQSVFRHSLEQLWFGQYSRSLGQPDSSGFEHVFIGEFKQGIVSGLHNWIRFLYLEKNKNNFHFDYKGYLIKRGNIFGVVKFSWEDLMKPAGSFLIGTTPEFEFALYTFCFLSRRLNGKGKNCNLELNGCQITLISYELVQRGRLFIGSMYPSAGLMTNECRRSRDLFN
;
A
#
# COMPACT_ATOMS: atom_id res chain seq x y z
N MET A 1 -10.32 -32.92 32.96
CA MET A 1 -9.71 -34.03 32.20
C MET A 1 -8.29 -33.62 31.83
N LEU A 2 -7.31 -34.49 32.08
CA LEU A 2 -5.84 -34.33 31.99
C LEU A 2 -5.17 -33.66 33.22
N LEU A 3 -4.09 -34.17 33.80
CA LEU A 3 -3.62 -35.54 34.06
C LEU A 3 -2.51 -35.34 35.13
N TYR A 4 -2.67 -35.97 36.29
CA TYR A 4 -1.71 -35.97 37.39
C TYR A 4 -0.52 -36.86 37.02
N ILE A 5 0.72 -36.38 37.23
CA ILE A 5 1.90 -37.25 37.31
C ILE A 5 2.54 -37.01 38.68
N HIS A 6 2.42 -38.03 39.54
CA HIS A 6 3.17 -38.16 40.78
C HIS A 6 4.62 -38.54 40.46
N LEU A 7 5.59 -37.82 41.05
CA LEU A 7 6.86 -38.42 41.42
C LEU A 7 6.99 -38.41 42.94
N ILE A 8 7.02 -39.61 43.51
CA ILE A 8 7.39 -39.87 44.90
C ILE A 8 8.91 -39.97 44.93
N PHE A 9 9.57 -39.12 45.73
CA PHE A 9 10.94 -39.37 46.16
C PHE A 9 10.94 -39.58 47.68
N TYR A 10 11.22 -40.83 48.05
CA TYR A 10 11.68 -41.23 49.38
C TYR A 10 13.11 -40.75 49.57
N PHE A 11 13.40 -39.94 50.59
CA PHE A 11 14.76 -39.88 51.14
C PHE A 11 14.79 -39.61 52.64
N SER A 12 15.59 -40.45 53.28
CA SER A 12 15.95 -40.57 54.68
C SER A 12 16.59 -39.30 55.26
N SER A 13 16.42 -39.15 56.58
CA SER A 13 17.12 -38.24 57.48
C SER A 13 18.65 -38.28 57.29
N ASN A 14 19.22 -37.21 56.75
CA ASN A 14 20.52 -36.61 57.04
C ASN A 14 20.94 -35.75 55.85
N ASN A 15 20.81 -34.42 55.97
CA ASN A 15 21.72 -33.41 55.41
C ASN A 15 21.11 -32.01 55.55
N PHE A 16 21.21 -31.50 56.78
CA PHE A 16 20.98 -30.11 57.16
C PHE A 16 22.14 -29.22 56.65
N CYS A 17 22.41 -29.17 55.34
CA CYS A 17 23.44 -28.25 54.82
C CYS A 17 23.31 -27.84 53.33
N LEU A 18 22.24 -28.22 52.63
CA LEU A 18 22.03 -27.88 51.20
C LEU A 18 20.94 -26.83 50.94
N PHE A 19 20.17 -26.44 51.97
CA PHE A 19 19.01 -25.56 51.81
C PHE A 19 19.32 -24.06 51.76
N SER A 20 20.51 -23.61 52.18
CA SER A 20 20.87 -22.18 52.17
C SER A 20 21.43 -21.70 50.82
N SER A 21 22.12 -22.57 50.07
CA SER A 21 22.67 -22.24 48.74
C SER A 21 21.62 -22.25 47.64
N PHE A 22 20.64 -23.16 47.68
CA PHE A 22 19.58 -23.22 46.66
C PHE A 22 18.61 -22.02 46.72
N ARG A 23 18.31 -21.51 47.92
CA ARG A 23 17.43 -20.35 48.08
C ARG A 23 18.06 -19.05 47.56
N ARG A 24 19.39 -18.90 47.66
CA ARG A 24 20.13 -17.75 47.11
C ARG A 24 20.26 -17.81 45.58
N ILE A 25 20.35 -19.00 44.99
CA ILE A 25 20.42 -19.20 43.54
C ILE A 25 19.04 -18.97 42.88
N LEU A 26 17.95 -19.48 43.49
CA LEU A 26 16.59 -19.23 43.00
C LEU A 26 16.19 -17.75 43.06
N ILE A 27 16.57 -17.02 44.10
CA ILE A 27 16.30 -15.56 44.19
C ILE A 27 17.12 -14.77 43.16
N LYS A 28 18.39 -15.14 42.90
CA LYS A 28 19.19 -14.51 41.84
C LYS A 28 18.66 -14.81 40.44
N ILE A 29 18.18 -16.03 40.17
CA ILE A 29 17.55 -16.37 38.90
C ILE A 29 16.21 -15.65 38.73
N PHE A 30 15.41 -15.50 39.79
CA PHE A 30 14.14 -14.76 39.75
C PHE A 30 14.34 -13.24 39.59
N LEU A 31 15.42 -12.67 40.13
CA LEU A 31 15.81 -11.28 39.89
C LEU A 31 16.38 -11.07 38.49
N ILE A 32 17.17 -12.00 37.94
CA ILE A 32 17.68 -11.90 36.57
C ILE A 32 16.54 -12.07 35.55
N ILE A 33 15.58 -12.99 35.79
CA ILE A 33 14.41 -13.16 34.91
C ILE A 33 13.48 -11.94 34.98
N ASN A 34 13.34 -11.26 36.13
CA ASN A 34 12.54 -10.03 36.22
C ASN A 34 13.28 -8.78 35.70
N ILE A 35 14.61 -8.71 35.80
CA ILE A 35 15.40 -7.61 35.23
C ILE A 35 15.49 -7.73 33.69
N PHE A 36 15.50 -8.96 33.15
CA PHE A 36 15.44 -9.20 31.70
C PHE A 36 14.03 -9.19 31.09
N LYS A 37 12.95 -9.23 31.90
CA LYS A 37 11.56 -9.10 31.41
C LYS A 37 11.00 -7.67 31.41
N ILE A 38 11.71 -6.69 31.98
CA ILE A 38 11.16 -5.33 32.16
C ILE A 38 11.87 -4.26 31.32
N SER A 39 13.00 -4.55 30.66
CA SER A 39 13.78 -3.53 29.93
C SER A 39 13.76 -3.62 28.39
N SER A 40 13.18 -4.66 27.78
CA SER A 40 13.21 -4.84 26.31
C SER A 40 11.84 -4.78 25.59
N SER A 41 10.72 -4.84 26.31
CA SER A 41 9.37 -4.84 25.71
C SER A 41 8.68 -3.47 25.74
N THR A 42 8.97 -2.64 26.74
CA THR A 42 8.37 -1.31 26.94
C THR A 42 8.94 -0.27 25.97
N SER A 43 10.23 -0.34 25.63
CA SER A 43 10.85 0.57 24.66
C SER A 43 10.34 0.35 23.24
N SER A 44 10.12 -0.91 22.84
CA SER A 44 9.57 -1.23 21.52
C SER A 44 8.10 -0.80 21.42
N LEU A 45 7.25 -1.17 22.40
CA LEU A 45 5.84 -0.77 22.45
C LEU A 45 5.65 0.75 22.40
N ASN A 46 6.44 1.50 23.16
CA ASN A 46 6.43 2.96 23.12
C ASN A 46 6.85 3.52 21.76
N ASN A 47 7.85 2.91 21.10
CA ASN A 47 8.30 3.35 19.78
C ASN A 47 7.25 3.07 18.69
N PHE A 48 6.51 1.96 18.81
CA PHE A 48 5.41 1.61 17.90
C PHE A 48 4.23 2.57 18.00
N GLU A 49 3.75 2.87 19.21
CA GLU A 49 2.67 3.84 19.41
C GLU A 49 3.09 5.23 18.95
N ASN A 50 4.32 5.64 19.23
CA ASN A 50 4.87 6.92 18.76
C ASN A 50 4.89 7.05 17.23
N GLN A 51 5.22 5.99 16.49
CA GLN A 51 5.14 6.01 15.03
C GLN A 51 3.71 6.08 14.51
N LYS A 52 2.78 5.33 15.10
CA LYS A 52 1.36 5.42 14.71
C LYS A 52 0.81 6.82 14.97
N ILE A 53 1.18 7.44 16.08
CA ILE A 53 0.84 8.83 16.42
C ILE A 53 1.48 9.80 15.42
N LEU A 54 2.77 9.62 15.09
CA LEU A 54 3.51 10.48 14.16
C LEU A 54 2.84 10.62 12.79
N PHE A 55 2.25 9.54 12.30
CA PHE A 55 1.59 9.45 11.01
C PHE A 55 0.06 9.54 11.09
N SER A 56 -0.52 9.83 12.26
CA SER A 56 -1.98 10.00 12.39
C SER A 56 -2.38 11.43 12.09
N LEU A 57 -3.39 11.60 11.23
CA LEU A 57 -3.98 12.90 10.92
C LEU A 57 -5.45 12.91 11.33
N GLU A 58 -5.75 13.53 12.47
CA GLU A 58 -7.11 13.70 12.97
C GLU A 58 -7.79 14.90 12.32
N ILE A 59 -8.68 14.62 11.36
CA ILE A 59 -9.47 15.61 10.62
C ILE A 59 -10.89 15.10 10.38
N SER A 60 -11.83 16.01 10.12
CA SER A 60 -13.23 15.65 9.84
C SER A 60 -13.43 15.05 8.44
N ASP A 61 -14.51 14.27 8.25
CA ASP A 61 -14.85 13.72 6.92
C ASP A 61 -15.18 14.83 5.89
N LEU A 62 -15.62 16.02 6.37
CA LEU A 62 -15.86 17.18 5.51
C LEU A 62 -14.54 17.76 4.98
N GLU A 63 -13.54 17.93 5.85
CA GLU A 63 -12.21 18.40 5.45
C GLU A 63 -11.53 17.45 4.47
N ILE A 64 -11.67 16.13 4.69
CA ILE A 64 -11.19 15.10 3.76
C ILE A 64 -11.80 15.30 2.37
N LYS A 65 -13.14 15.43 2.30
CA LYS A 65 -13.84 15.63 1.03
C LYS A 65 -13.43 16.93 0.33
N GLN A 66 -13.32 18.02 1.09
CA GLN A 66 -12.92 19.33 0.54
C GLN A 66 -11.50 19.30 0.00
N PHE A 67 -10.55 18.74 0.76
CA PHE A 67 -9.16 18.62 0.33
C PHE A 67 -9.04 17.75 -0.92
N ILE A 68 -9.67 16.56 -0.94
CA ILE A 68 -9.59 15.65 -2.08
C ILE A 68 -10.25 16.25 -3.33
N SER A 69 -11.40 16.93 -3.18
CA SER A 69 -12.06 17.61 -4.30
C SER A 69 -11.16 18.69 -4.90
N GLN A 70 -10.54 19.51 -4.06
CA GLN A 70 -9.61 20.54 -4.52
C GLN A 70 -8.33 19.91 -5.12
N LEU A 71 -7.76 18.88 -4.49
CA LEU A 71 -6.61 18.13 -5.01
C LEU A 71 -6.89 17.59 -6.41
N TYR A 72 -8.03 16.93 -6.58
CA TYR A 72 -8.44 16.40 -7.87
C TYR A 72 -8.64 17.53 -8.88
N LYS A 73 -9.32 18.62 -8.52
CA LYS A 73 -9.54 19.78 -9.40
C LYS A 73 -8.24 20.37 -9.94
N GLU A 74 -7.23 20.55 -9.09
CA GLU A 74 -5.93 21.15 -9.45
C GLU A 74 -4.95 20.17 -10.11
N SER A 75 -5.25 18.88 -10.12
CA SER A 75 -4.39 17.86 -10.72
C SER A 75 -4.60 17.76 -12.23
N LEU A 76 -3.54 17.39 -12.96
CA LEU A 76 -3.66 17.01 -14.37
C LEU A 76 -4.50 15.73 -14.49
N LYS A 77 -5.40 15.69 -15.48
CA LYS A 77 -6.11 14.47 -15.89
C LYS A 77 -5.66 14.12 -17.28
N LEU A 78 -5.24 12.89 -17.45
CA LEU A 78 -4.80 12.34 -18.72
C LEU A 78 -6.04 11.82 -19.45
N ASP A 79 -6.24 12.29 -20.68
CA ASP A 79 -7.33 11.82 -21.53
C ASP A 79 -7.06 10.38 -21.98
N VAL A 80 -7.85 9.45 -21.45
CA VAL A 80 -7.66 8.01 -21.59
C VAL A 80 -8.99 7.39 -21.96
N SER A 81 -9.03 6.73 -23.13
CA SER A 81 -10.17 5.93 -23.56
C SER A 81 -10.00 4.47 -23.14
N VAL A 82 -11.10 3.86 -22.67
CA VAL A 82 -11.10 2.52 -22.07
C VAL A 82 -12.13 1.63 -22.75
N ASN A 83 -11.66 0.50 -23.27
CA ASN A 83 -12.50 -0.55 -23.85
C ASN A 83 -12.79 -1.64 -22.81
N PHE A 84 -13.81 -1.42 -21.96
CA PHE A 84 -14.16 -2.37 -20.91
C PHE A 84 -14.65 -3.74 -21.42
N GLN A 85 -15.17 -3.85 -22.65
CA GLN A 85 -15.63 -5.12 -23.23
C GLN A 85 -16.71 -5.81 -22.38
N GLY A 86 -16.58 -7.12 -22.12
CA GLY A 86 -17.61 -7.93 -21.46
C GLY A 86 -17.52 -7.91 -19.92
N HIS A 87 -18.69 -8.02 -19.29
CA HIS A 87 -18.81 -8.16 -17.84
C HIS A 87 -18.45 -9.58 -17.38
N THR A 88 -17.69 -9.69 -16.29
CA THR A 88 -17.28 -10.93 -15.63
C THR A 88 -17.55 -10.87 -14.13
N ASN A 89 -17.21 -11.92 -13.38
CA ASN A 89 -17.27 -11.95 -11.91
C ASN A 89 -16.02 -12.63 -11.34
N ASN A 90 -15.85 -12.71 -10.02
CA ASN A 90 -14.65 -13.26 -9.38
C ASN A 90 -14.41 -14.78 -9.59
N VAL A 91 -15.41 -15.55 -10.06
CA VAL A 91 -15.30 -17.02 -10.25
C VAL A 91 -15.36 -17.46 -11.71
N ASP A 92 -15.82 -16.60 -12.62
CA ASP A 92 -15.95 -16.90 -14.05
C ASP A 92 -14.57 -17.24 -14.65
N ARG A 93 -14.48 -18.32 -15.41
CA ARG A 93 -13.25 -18.75 -16.09
C ARG A 93 -13.25 -18.37 -17.57
N ILE A 94 -14.39 -17.87 -18.06
CA ILE A 94 -14.54 -17.44 -19.45
C ILE A 94 -13.87 -16.08 -19.59
N ASP A 95 -13.00 -15.98 -20.59
CA ASP A 95 -12.46 -14.70 -21.02
C ASP A 95 -13.57 -13.87 -21.71
N ARG A 96 -13.83 -12.68 -21.15
CA ARG A 96 -14.85 -11.73 -21.61
C ARG A 96 -14.23 -10.52 -22.33
N ALA A 97 -12.93 -10.56 -22.64
CA ALA A 97 -12.22 -9.47 -23.27
C ALA A 97 -11.21 -9.99 -24.31
N LYS A 98 -11.62 -10.00 -25.58
CA LYS A 98 -10.74 -10.42 -26.69
C LYS A 98 -9.67 -9.38 -27.06
N GLU A 99 -9.92 -8.12 -26.68
CA GLU A 99 -9.09 -6.96 -26.99
C GLU A 99 -8.42 -6.42 -25.72
N THR A 100 -7.50 -5.48 -25.89
CA THR A 100 -6.90 -4.74 -24.77
C THR A 100 -7.89 -3.75 -24.16
N LEU A 101 -7.80 -3.53 -22.84
CA LEU A 101 -8.52 -2.50 -22.11
C LEU A 101 -8.13 -1.09 -22.60
N PHE A 102 -6.84 -0.83 -22.84
CA PHE A 102 -6.31 0.45 -23.28
C PHE A 102 -5.82 0.39 -24.74
N ARG A 103 -6.76 0.23 -25.68
CA ARG A 103 -6.47 0.07 -27.11
C ARG A 103 -5.65 1.23 -27.69
N ASP A 104 -6.15 2.45 -27.55
CA ASP A 104 -5.61 3.63 -28.25
C ASP A 104 -4.77 4.56 -27.35
N VAL A 105 -4.40 4.10 -26.15
CA VAL A 105 -3.57 4.88 -25.25
C VAL A 105 -2.09 4.70 -25.63
N ASN A 106 -1.43 5.83 -25.90
CA ASN A 106 -0.03 5.86 -26.27
C ASN A 106 0.82 6.30 -25.06
N LEU A 107 1.63 5.38 -24.53
CA LEU A 107 2.51 5.62 -23.38
C LEU A 107 3.51 6.76 -23.63
N THR A 108 3.99 6.94 -24.85
CA THR A 108 4.85 8.07 -25.21
C THR A 108 4.11 9.40 -25.08
N LYS A 109 2.86 9.48 -25.56
CA LYS A 109 2.04 10.69 -25.37
C LYS A 109 1.76 10.96 -23.89
N VAL A 110 1.42 9.93 -23.12
CA VAL A 110 1.22 10.05 -21.67
C VAL A 110 2.51 10.55 -20.98
N SER A 111 3.65 10.02 -21.38
CA SER A 111 4.98 10.40 -20.87
C SER A 111 5.37 11.84 -21.20
N LEU A 112 4.87 12.40 -22.31
CA LEU A 112 5.08 13.81 -22.67
C LEU A 112 4.20 14.76 -21.86
N LEU A 113 3.07 14.28 -21.32
CA LEU A 113 2.12 15.09 -20.54
C LEU A 113 2.48 15.16 -19.06
N SER A 114 3.26 14.21 -18.54
CA SER A 114 3.66 14.16 -17.13
C SER A 114 5.10 13.68 -16.98
N GLU A 115 5.96 14.54 -16.45
CA GLU A 115 7.38 14.26 -16.23
C GLU A 115 7.62 13.08 -15.28
N SER A 116 6.66 12.76 -14.41
CA SER A 116 6.78 11.66 -13.46
C SER A 116 6.55 10.30 -14.11
N VAL A 117 5.85 10.22 -15.24
CA VAL A 117 5.55 8.95 -15.91
C VAL A 117 6.82 8.27 -16.41
N PRO A 118 7.74 8.93 -17.15
CA PRO A 118 9.03 8.33 -17.49
C PRO A 118 9.82 7.84 -16.28
N LYS A 119 9.79 8.58 -15.16
CA LYS A 119 10.49 8.20 -13.93
C LYS A 119 9.83 6.99 -13.27
N LEU A 120 8.50 6.92 -13.28
CA LEU A 120 7.74 5.77 -12.82
C LEU A 120 8.05 4.51 -13.66
N LEU A 121 8.12 4.64 -14.99
CA LEU A 121 8.42 3.51 -15.87
C LEU A 121 9.81 2.91 -15.61
N LYS A 122 10.80 3.73 -15.23
CA LYS A 122 12.12 3.26 -14.82
C LYS A 122 12.12 2.45 -13.52
N LEU A 123 11.08 2.55 -12.71
CA LEU A 123 10.98 1.73 -11.50
C LEU A 123 10.46 0.32 -11.82
N TYR A 124 9.97 0.03 -13.03
CA TYR A 124 9.20 -1.19 -13.29
C TYR A 124 10.04 -2.46 -13.46
N ASP A 125 11.32 -2.34 -13.79
CA ASP A 125 12.28 -3.43 -13.99
C ASP A 125 13.12 -3.74 -12.74
N ASN A 126 12.90 -2.99 -11.66
CA ASN A 126 13.67 -3.09 -10.41
C ASN A 126 13.23 -4.20 -9.45
N TYR A 127 12.08 -4.83 -9.70
CA TYR A 127 11.41 -5.64 -8.67
C TYR A 127 11.28 -7.11 -9.06
N GLU A 128 11.51 -7.99 -8.09
CA GLU A 128 11.22 -9.43 -8.11
C GLU A 128 9.75 -9.65 -7.77
N PRO A 129 8.91 -10.05 -8.74
CA PRO A 129 7.49 -10.15 -8.49
C PRO A 129 7.13 -11.23 -7.46
N PHE A 130 7.97 -12.23 -7.18
CA PHE A 130 7.64 -13.27 -6.19
C PHE A 130 7.92 -12.85 -4.74
N THR A 131 6.85 -12.70 -3.95
CA THR A 131 6.99 -12.53 -2.48
C THR A 131 7.75 -13.69 -1.83
N GLY A 132 8.53 -13.39 -0.81
CA GLY A 132 9.37 -14.32 -0.05
C GLY A 132 10.79 -14.49 -0.62
N ARG A 133 11.13 -13.81 -1.71
CA ARG A 133 12.49 -13.75 -2.25
C ARG A 133 13.14 -12.42 -1.86
N PRO A 134 14.35 -12.43 -1.29
CA PRO A 134 15.02 -11.20 -0.93
C PRO A 134 15.41 -10.43 -2.19
N GLU A 135 15.11 -9.14 -2.20
CA GLU A 135 15.61 -8.20 -3.20
C GLU A 135 16.88 -7.53 -2.69
N ILE A 136 17.87 -7.36 -3.57
CA ILE A 136 19.09 -6.61 -3.26
C ILE A 136 18.94 -5.24 -3.92
N GLU A 137 18.69 -4.23 -3.10
CA GLU A 137 18.53 -2.87 -3.60
C GLU A 137 19.84 -2.34 -4.20
N THR A 138 19.84 -2.10 -5.51
CA THR A 138 21.01 -1.61 -6.27
C THR A 138 21.21 -0.10 -6.09
N ILE A 139 22.36 0.44 -6.52
CA ILE A 139 22.61 1.88 -6.49
C ILE A 139 21.75 2.58 -7.53
N GLU A 140 21.54 1.92 -8.66
CA GLU A 140 20.70 2.32 -9.77
C GLU A 140 19.24 2.49 -9.31
N GLU A 141 18.69 1.48 -8.64
CA GLU A 141 17.34 1.52 -8.04
C GLU A 141 17.15 2.70 -7.09
N LYS A 142 18.11 2.93 -6.19
CA LYS A 142 18.08 4.09 -5.28
C LYS A 142 18.07 5.41 -6.03
N ASN A 143 18.84 5.51 -7.11
CA ASN A 143 18.88 6.71 -7.94
C ASN A 143 17.56 6.92 -8.68
N GLU A 144 16.90 5.86 -9.13
CA GLU A 144 15.61 5.95 -9.81
C GLU A 144 14.47 6.32 -8.84
N ILE A 145 14.47 5.76 -7.63
CA ILE A 145 13.57 6.18 -6.55
C ILE A 145 13.79 7.66 -6.25
N LYS A 146 15.05 8.08 -6.10
CA LYS A 146 15.41 9.48 -5.85
C LYS A 146 14.90 10.40 -6.96
N ASP A 147 15.12 10.04 -8.22
CA ASP A 147 14.69 10.78 -9.40
C ASP A 147 13.17 10.90 -9.51
N PHE A 148 12.45 9.80 -9.23
CA PHE A 148 10.99 9.80 -9.19
C PHE A 148 10.47 10.73 -8.10
N LEU A 149 10.99 10.62 -6.87
CA LEU A 149 10.65 11.50 -5.76
C LEU A 149 10.97 12.97 -6.05
N ASP A 150 12.11 13.26 -6.68
CA ASP A 150 12.51 14.62 -7.06
C ASP A 150 11.50 15.29 -8.00
N VAL A 151 10.90 14.53 -8.90
CA VAL A 151 9.89 15.02 -9.84
C VAL A 151 8.54 15.18 -9.14
N ILE A 152 8.03 14.12 -8.49
CA ILE A 152 6.67 14.17 -7.93
C ILE A 152 6.55 15.20 -6.80
N LEU A 153 7.60 15.38 -5.97
CA LEU A 153 7.54 16.31 -4.84
C LEU A 153 7.49 17.78 -5.25
N LYS A 154 7.92 18.12 -6.48
CA LYS A 154 7.82 19.47 -7.03
C LYS A 154 6.46 19.76 -7.65
N SER A 155 5.61 18.74 -7.80
CA SER A 155 4.31 18.86 -8.46
C SER A 155 3.29 19.59 -7.58
N LYS A 156 2.26 20.14 -8.24
CA LYS A 156 1.16 20.82 -7.56
C LYS A 156 0.41 19.92 -6.56
N PRO A 157 0.07 18.66 -6.86
CA PRO A 157 -0.62 17.78 -5.91
C PRO A 157 0.19 17.53 -4.61
N MET A 158 1.50 17.34 -4.73
CA MET A 158 2.37 17.11 -3.57
C MET A 158 2.60 18.39 -2.75
N ASP A 159 2.70 19.55 -3.40
CA ASP A 159 2.74 20.86 -2.73
C ASP A 159 1.45 21.11 -1.92
N MET A 160 0.29 20.77 -2.48
CA MET A 160 -1.00 20.86 -1.78
C MET A 160 -1.05 19.95 -0.56
N LEU A 161 -0.58 18.70 -0.67
CA LEU A 161 -0.48 17.78 0.47
C LEU A 161 0.44 18.34 1.55
N TYR A 162 1.65 18.76 1.18
CA TYR A 162 2.62 19.33 2.12
C TYR A 162 2.04 20.55 2.85
N THR A 163 1.43 21.48 2.10
CA THR A 163 0.83 22.70 2.65
C THR A 163 -0.33 22.39 3.59
N PHE A 164 -1.20 21.45 3.22
CA PHE A 164 -2.29 21.01 4.08
C PHE A 164 -1.75 20.43 5.39
N LEU A 165 -0.82 19.47 5.32
CA LEU A 165 -0.23 18.85 6.50
C LEU A 165 0.50 19.89 7.39
N LYS A 166 1.21 20.84 6.77
CA LYS A 166 1.89 21.93 7.48
C LYS A 166 0.88 22.83 8.21
N SER A 167 -0.26 23.12 7.61
CA SER A 167 -1.34 23.90 8.27
C SER A 167 -2.01 23.18 9.44
N LYS A 168 -1.78 21.86 9.56
CA LYS A 168 -2.23 21.03 10.68
C LYS A 168 -1.11 20.74 11.68
N ASP A 169 0.04 21.43 11.56
CA ASP A 169 1.25 21.18 12.34
C ASP A 169 1.68 19.70 12.34
N HIS A 170 1.38 18.97 11.25
CA HIS A 170 1.62 17.55 11.19
C HIS A 170 3.13 17.26 11.16
N PRO A 171 3.66 16.33 11.99
CA PRO A 171 5.10 16.16 12.17
C PRO A 171 5.90 15.89 10.88
N ILE A 172 5.32 15.13 9.94
CA ILE A 172 5.97 14.81 8.67
C ILE A 172 6.14 16.04 7.76
N ALA A 173 5.40 17.12 7.99
CA ALA A 173 5.47 18.37 7.22
C ALA A 173 6.26 19.48 7.95
N LYS A 174 7.12 19.11 8.92
CA LYS A 174 8.00 20.06 9.64
C LYS A 174 8.88 20.88 8.69
N ASN A 175 9.42 20.23 7.67
CA ASN A 175 10.14 20.85 6.56
C ASN A 175 10.18 19.88 5.37
N GLN A 176 10.61 20.37 4.20
CA GLN A 176 10.67 19.57 2.97
C GLN A 176 11.55 18.32 3.07
N SER A 177 12.65 18.39 3.82
CA SER A 177 13.54 17.23 4.02
C SER A 177 12.83 16.14 4.83
N VAL A 178 12.20 16.49 5.96
CA VAL A 178 11.43 15.54 6.77
C VAL A 178 10.27 14.94 5.97
N PHE A 179 9.58 15.76 5.17
CA PHE A 179 8.49 15.31 4.31
C PHE A 179 8.95 14.27 3.29
N ARG A 180 10.03 14.56 2.57
CA ARG A 180 10.65 13.61 1.64
C ARG A 180 11.00 12.29 2.32
N HIS A 181 11.79 12.33 3.41
CA HIS A 181 12.25 11.12 4.09
C HIS A 181 11.08 10.30 4.66
N SER A 182 10.02 10.97 5.11
CA SER A 182 8.81 10.29 5.62
C SER A 182 8.07 9.56 4.49
N LEU A 183 7.93 10.19 3.32
CA LEU A 183 7.30 9.56 2.16
C LEU A 183 8.14 8.41 1.61
N GLU A 184 9.45 8.62 1.50
CA GLU A 184 10.40 7.59 1.09
C GLU A 184 10.31 6.37 2.01
N GLN A 185 10.28 6.58 3.33
CA GLN A 185 10.11 5.50 4.30
C GLN A 185 8.76 4.79 4.17
N LEU A 186 7.65 5.54 4.04
CA LEU A 186 6.30 4.97 3.98
C LEU A 186 6.09 4.11 2.72
N TRP A 187 6.59 4.58 1.58
CA TRP A 187 6.34 3.98 0.27
C TRP A 187 7.43 2.99 -0.15
N PHE A 188 8.70 3.37 -0.03
CA PHE A 188 9.85 2.58 -0.52
C PHE A 188 10.59 1.82 0.58
N GLY A 189 10.28 2.09 1.85
CA GLY A 189 10.88 1.34 2.95
C GLY A 189 10.51 -0.14 2.88
N GLN A 190 11.53 -0.99 2.72
CA GLN A 190 11.34 -2.44 2.60
C GLN A 190 10.88 -3.09 3.92
N TYR A 191 9.98 -4.05 3.80
CA TYR A 191 9.47 -4.88 4.89
C TYR A 191 9.19 -6.30 4.38
N SER A 192 8.91 -7.22 5.31
CA SER A 192 8.63 -8.62 4.99
C SER A 192 7.14 -8.89 4.90
N ARG A 193 6.71 -9.48 3.79
CA ARG A 193 5.35 -10.01 3.59
C ARG A 193 5.28 -11.51 3.68
N SER A 194 6.38 -12.20 3.43
CA SER A 194 6.50 -13.65 3.53
C SER A 194 7.87 -14.03 4.10
N LEU A 195 7.90 -15.11 4.89
CA LEU A 195 9.14 -15.76 5.37
C LEU A 195 10.14 -14.90 6.16
N GLY A 196 9.77 -13.69 6.61
CA GLY A 196 10.59 -12.85 7.49
C GLY A 196 11.73 -12.09 6.79
N GLN A 197 11.85 -12.20 5.47
CA GLN A 197 12.82 -11.44 4.65
C GLN A 197 12.20 -10.13 4.14
N PRO A 198 12.93 -9.00 4.11
CA PRO A 198 12.48 -7.79 3.43
C PRO A 198 12.40 -8.09 1.93
N ASP A 199 11.17 -8.26 1.44
CA ASP A 199 10.83 -8.78 0.11
C ASP A 199 9.77 -7.92 -0.56
N SER A 200 9.42 -6.77 0.04
CA SER A 200 8.39 -5.90 -0.48
C SER A 200 8.45 -4.47 0.05
N SER A 201 7.84 -3.54 -0.69
CA SER A 201 7.51 -2.18 -0.25
C SER A 201 6.03 -1.81 -0.47
N GLY A 202 5.61 -0.66 0.06
CA GLY A 202 4.27 -0.12 -0.18
C GLY A 202 4.08 0.29 -1.65
N PHE A 203 5.14 0.82 -2.25
CA PHE A 203 5.20 1.20 -3.65
C PHE A 203 5.05 -0.01 -4.56
N GLU A 204 5.86 -1.05 -4.36
CA GLU A 204 5.78 -2.28 -5.15
C GLU A 204 4.37 -2.86 -5.16
N HIS A 205 3.79 -3.06 -3.99
CA HIS A 205 2.48 -3.66 -3.94
C HIS A 205 1.39 -2.79 -4.58
N VAL A 206 1.37 -1.49 -4.30
CA VAL A 206 0.31 -0.61 -4.82
C VAL A 206 0.49 -0.34 -6.31
N PHE A 207 1.70 0.02 -6.75
CA PHE A 207 1.97 0.47 -8.12
C PHE A 207 2.44 -0.63 -9.06
N ILE A 208 3.24 -1.60 -8.59
CA ILE A 208 3.89 -2.61 -9.46
C ILE A 208 3.07 -3.90 -9.53
N GLY A 209 2.62 -4.38 -8.38
CA GLY A 209 2.06 -5.71 -8.20
C GLY A 209 3.10 -6.76 -7.80
N GLU A 210 2.63 -7.82 -7.15
CA GLU A 210 3.47 -8.94 -6.70
C GLU A 210 2.68 -10.27 -6.83
N PHE A 211 3.38 -11.39 -6.74
CA PHE A 211 2.84 -12.73 -6.70
C PHE A 211 2.84 -13.25 -5.27
N LYS A 212 1.65 -13.58 -4.78
CA LYS A 212 1.45 -14.09 -3.44
C LYS A 212 0.49 -15.26 -3.49
N GLN A 213 0.94 -16.42 -2.99
CA GLN A 213 0.10 -17.63 -2.91
C GLN A 213 -0.53 -18.04 -4.26
N GLY A 214 0.21 -17.89 -5.36
CA GLY A 214 -0.26 -18.29 -6.69
C GLY A 214 -1.32 -17.36 -7.31
N ILE A 215 -1.48 -16.14 -6.79
CA ILE A 215 -2.31 -15.10 -7.38
C ILE A 215 -1.53 -13.79 -7.50
N VAL A 216 -2.03 -12.89 -8.35
CA VAL A 216 -1.53 -11.51 -8.43
C VAL A 216 -2.13 -10.68 -7.29
N SER A 217 -1.27 -10.20 -6.41
CA SER A 217 -1.55 -9.30 -5.29
C SER A 217 -1.12 -7.88 -5.66
N GLY A 218 -1.80 -6.86 -5.14
CA GLY A 218 -1.48 -5.48 -5.47
C GLY A 218 -1.84 -5.11 -6.93
N LEU A 219 -1.01 -4.30 -7.59
CA LEU A 219 -1.23 -3.80 -8.96
C LEU A 219 -2.54 -3.02 -9.06
N HIS A 220 -2.50 -1.80 -8.51
CA HIS A 220 -3.63 -0.88 -8.43
C HIS A 220 -3.36 0.43 -9.18
N ASN A 221 -2.41 0.42 -10.11
CA ASN A 221 -2.04 1.56 -10.94
C ASN A 221 -2.31 1.28 -12.42
N TRP A 222 -3.06 2.18 -13.08
CA TRP A 222 -3.46 2.00 -14.47
C TRP A 222 -2.30 2.15 -15.47
N ILE A 223 -1.27 2.93 -15.14
CA ILE A 223 -0.08 3.09 -16.00
C ILE A 223 0.71 1.79 -16.03
N ARG A 224 0.87 1.12 -14.87
CA ARG A 224 1.46 -0.22 -14.81
C ARG A 224 0.64 -1.24 -15.59
N PHE A 225 -0.68 -1.22 -15.45
CA PHE A 225 -1.57 -2.08 -16.23
C PHE A 225 -1.37 -1.87 -17.74
N LEU A 226 -1.39 -0.60 -18.20
CA LEU A 226 -1.16 -0.24 -19.59
C LEU A 226 0.22 -0.71 -20.08
N TYR A 227 1.27 -0.55 -19.27
CA TYR A 227 2.61 -1.03 -19.59
C TYR A 227 2.64 -2.55 -19.80
N LEU A 228 2.04 -3.32 -18.90
CA LEU A 228 1.98 -4.78 -19.02
C LEU A 228 1.17 -5.20 -20.25
N GLU A 229 0.03 -4.53 -20.51
CA GLU A 229 -0.83 -4.82 -21.64
C GLU A 229 -0.16 -4.53 -23.00
N LYS A 230 0.61 -3.43 -23.11
CA LYS A 230 1.40 -3.12 -24.31
C LYS A 230 2.54 -4.11 -24.54
N ASN A 231 3.02 -4.77 -23.49
CA ASN A 231 4.09 -5.75 -23.53
C ASN A 231 3.59 -7.17 -23.23
N LYS A 232 2.30 -7.45 -23.53
CA LYS A 232 1.60 -8.66 -23.06
C LYS A 232 2.28 -9.99 -23.39
N ASN A 233 2.99 -10.07 -24.50
CA ASN A 233 3.69 -11.29 -24.90
C ASN A 233 4.90 -11.57 -23.99
N ASN A 234 5.58 -10.52 -23.52
CA ASN A 234 6.77 -10.66 -22.66
C ASN A 234 6.39 -10.96 -21.20
N PHE A 235 5.22 -10.49 -20.77
CA PHE A 235 4.75 -10.64 -19.38
C PHE A 235 3.61 -11.66 -19.22
N HIS A 236 3.23 -12.36 -20.29
CA HIS A 236 2.03 -13.21 -20.35
C HIS A 236 0.81 -12.54 -19.71
N PHE A 237 0.57 -11.28 -20.08
CA PHE A 237 -0.46 -10.44 -19.48
C PHE A 237 -1.75 -10.51 -20.30
N ASP A 238 -2.88 -10.72 -19.64
CA ASP A 238 -4.16 -10.86 -20.34
C ASP A 238 -5.32 -10.25 -19.55
N TYR A 239 -5.99 -9.26 -20.16
CA TYR A 239 -7.20 -8.65 -19.61
C TYR A 239 -8.42 -9.51 -19.94
N LYS A 240 -9.24 -9.84 -18.93
CA LYS A 240 -10.31 -10.85 -19.06
C LYS A 240 -11.73 -10.31 -18.88
N GLY A 241 -11.90 -9.00 -18.78
CA GLY A 241 -13.21 -8.34 -18.62
C GLY A 241 -13.38 -7.58 -17.32
N TYR A 242 -14.48 -6.82 -17.23
CA TYR A 242 -14.73 -5.91 -16.11
C TYR A 242 -15.76 -6.47 -15.12
N LEU A 243 -15.60 -6.12 -13.84
CA LEU A 243 -16.58 -6.36 -12.79
C LEU A 243 -17.36 -5.07 -12.51
N ILE A 244 -16.66 -3.94 -12.41
CA ILE A 244 -17.25 -2.63 -12.13
C ILE A 244 -16.59 -1.58 -13.02
N LYS A 245 -17.38 -0.69 -13.59
CA LYS A 245 -16.89 0.49 -14.32
C LYS A 245 -17.60 1.76 -13.87
N ARG A 246 -16.87 2.87 -13.88
CA ARG A 246 -17.36 4.23 -13.58
C ARG A 246 -16.74 5.16 -14.62
N GLY A 247 -17.36 5.23 -15.81
CA GLY A 247 -16.77 5.95 -16.97
C GLY A 247 -15.30 5.60 -17.19
N ASN A 248 -14.50 6.59 -17.58
CA ASN A 248 -13.05 6.46 -17.76
C ASN A 248 -12.25 6.93 -16.53
N ILE A 249 -12.84 6.91 -15.33
CA ILE A 249 -12.16 7.38 -14.09
C ILE A 249 -11.80 6.25 -13.13
N PHE A 250 -12.50 5.11 -13.20
CA PHE A 250 -12.31 3.99 -12.28
C PHE A 250 -12.84 2.68 -12.88
N GLY A 251 -12.09 1.60 -12.64
CA GLY A 251 -12.46 0.25 -13.04
C GLY A 251 -12.10 -0.78 -11.97
N VAL A 252 -12.92 -1.84 -11.91
CA VAL A 252 -12.56 -3.12 -11.30
C VAL A 252 -12.56 -4.15 -12.43
N VAL A 253 -11.41 -4.77 -12.65
CA VAL A 253 -11.13 -5.64 -13.80
C VAL A 253 -10.56 -6.97 -13.33
N LYS A 254 -10.74 -8.00 -14.17
CA LYS A 254 -10.06 -9.28 -14.03
C LYS A 254 -8.96 -9.37 -15.08
N PHE A 255 -7.82 -9.93 -14.70
CA PHE A 255 -6.71 -10.18 -15.61
C PHE A 255 -5.80 -11.31 -15.09
N SER A 256 -4.86 -11.75 -15.92
CA SER A 256 -3.72 -12.56 -15.51
C SER A 256 -2.39 -11.87 -15.83
N TRP A 257 -1.37 -12.18 -15.06
CA TRP A 257 0.02 -11.76 -15.25
C TRP A 257 0.93 -12.95 -14.91
N GLU A 258 1.81 -13.36 -15.83
CA GLU A 258 2.58 -14.62 -15.74
C GLU A 258 1.68 -15.83 -15.43
N ASP A 259 0.54 -15.92 -16.12
CA ASP A 259 -0.51 -16.93 -15.95
C ASP A 259 -1.15 -17.00 -14.54
N LEU A 260 -0.74 -16.13 -13.61
CA LEU A 260 -1.36 -16.00 -12.30
C LEU A 260 -2.56 -15.07 -12.39
N MET A 261 -3.67 -15.50 -11.78
CA MET A 261 -4.94 -14.78 -11.87
C MET A 261 -5.02 -13.64 -10.85
N LYS A 262 -5.55 -12.50 -11.29
CA LYS A 262 -6.19 -11.50 -10.43
C LYS A 262 -7.70 -11.50 -10.65
N PRO A 263 -8.51 -12.07 -9.73
CA PRO A 263 -9.96 -12.17 -9.93
C PRO A 263 -10.68 -10.81 -9.87
N ALA A 264 -10.10 -9.84 -9.15
CA ALA A 264 -10.55 -8.45 -9.08
C ALA A 264 -9.37 -7.53 -8.72
N GLY A 265 -8.97 -6.68 -9.66
CA GLY A 265 -8.04 -5.57 -9.45
C GLY A 265 -8.72 -4.26 -9.76
N SER A 266 -8.45 -3.25 -8.94
CA SER A 266 -9.10 -1.94 -9.04
C SER A 266 -8.08 -0.82 -9.11
N PHE A 267 -8.37 0.20 -9.91
CA PHE A 267 -7.49 1.35 -10.09
C PHE A 267 -8.28 2.58 -10.54
N LEU A 268 -7.73 3.76 -10.25
CA LEU A 268 -8.15 5.00 -10.89
C LEU A 268 -7.61 5.02 -12.32
N ILE A 269 -8.27 5.74 -13.21
CA ILE A 269 -7.91 5.82 -14.64
C ILE A 269 -7.71 7.28 -15.00
N GLY A 270 -6.68 7.56 -15.81
CA GLY A 270 -6.36 8.92 -16.29
C GLY A 270 -5.70 9.81 -15.23
N THR A 271 -5.26 9.24 -14.12
CA THR A 271 -4.57 9.91 -13.01
C THR A 271 -3.06 9.94 -13.22
N THR A 272 -2.38 10.97 -12.71
CA THR A 272 -0.91 11.02 -12.71
C THR A 272 -0.30 10.37 -11.47
N PRO A 273 0.97 9.91 -11.53
CA PRO A 273 1.66 9.31 -10.38
C PRO A 273 1.65 10.20 -9.13
N GLU A 274 1.95 11.49 -9.29
CA GLU A 274 1.97 12.47 -8.19
C GLU A 274 0.59 12.71 -7.57
N PHE A 275 -0.48 12.65 -8.37
CA PHE A 275 -1.84 12.74 -7.83
C PHE A 275 -2.17 11.53 -6.97
N GLU A 276 -1.91 10.31 -7.45
CA GLU A 276 -2.14 9.09 -6.68
C GLU A 276 -1.28 9.07 -5.42
N PHE A 277 -0.01 9.45 -5.50
CA PHE A 277 0.88 9.56 -4.32
C PHE A 277 0.33 10.52 -3.26
N ALA A 278 -0.12 11.71 -3.68
CA ALA A 278 -0.67 12.71 -2.78
C ALA A 278 -1.99 12.22 -2.14
N LEU A 279 -2.92 11.73 -2.95
CA LEU A 279 -4.22 11.24 -2.51
C LEU A 279 -4.07 10.05 -1.56
N TYR A 280 -3.22 9.08 -1.93
CA TYR A 280 -3.08 7.84 -1.20
C TYR A 280 -2.37 8.09 0.13
N THR A 281 -1.32 8.90 0.13
CA THR A 281 -0.68 9.33 1.39
C THR A 281 -1.68 10.06 2.29
N PHE A 282 -2.41 11.05 1.76
CA PHE A 282 -3.40 11.81 2.54
C PHE A 282 -4.44 10.89 3.19
N CYS A 283 -5.01 9.96 2.43
CA CYS A 283 -5.97 9.00 2.93
C CYS A 283 -5.35 8.02 3.94
N PHE A 284 -4.10 7.59 3.75
CA PHE A 284 -3.41 6.71 4.71
C PHE A 284 -3.19 7.40 6.06
N LEU A 285 -2.79 8.68 6.05
CA LEU A 285 -2.57 9.46 7.28
C LEU A 285 -3.89 9.72 8.00
N SER A 286 -4.96 10.02 7.26
CA SER A 286 -6.26 10.39 7.84
C SER A 286 -7.16 9.21 8.20
N ARG A 287 -7.15 8.13 7.40
CA ARG A 287 -8.13 7.04 7.39
C ARG A 287 -7.52 5.71 6.95
N ARG A 288 -6.69 5.12 7.81
CA ARG A 288 -6.17 3.75 7.66
C ARG A 288 -6.89 2.73 8.54
N LEU A 289 -7.06 1.52 8.02
CA LEU A 289 -7.66 0.39 8.75
C LEU A 289 -6.70 -0.11 9.85
N ASN A 290 -7.25 -0.72 10.90
CA ASN A 290 -6.56 -1.20 12.12
C ASN A 290 -6.04 -0.13 13.10
N GLY A 291 -6.24 1.16 12.79
CA GLY A 291 -5.93 2.30 13.68
C GLY A 291 -7.14 2.99 14.32
N LYS A 292 -8.35 2.40 14.26
CA LYS A 292 -9.70 2.98 14.54
C LYS A 292 -10.42 3.66 13.33
N GLY A 293 -9.92 3.53 12.10
CA GLY A 293 -10.39 4.31 10.94
C GLY A 293 -11.62 3.76 10.17
N LYS A 294 -12.50 4.69 9.77
CA LYS A 294 -13.46 4.55 8.67
C LYS A 294 -12.73 4.59 7.32
N ASN A 295 -13.33 4.10 6.24
CA ASN A 295 -12.71 4.20 4.91
C ASN A 295 -12.59 5.67 4.44
N CYS A 296 -11.58 5.99 3.62
CA CYS A 296 -11.41 7.31 3.01
C CYS A 296 -12.35 7.45 1.81
N ASN A 297 -13.48 8.14 1.98
CA ASN A 297 -14.47 8.30 0.92
C ASN A 297 -14.21 9.59 0.12
N LEU A 298 -14.23 9.47 -1.19
CA LEU A 298 -14.02 10.56 -2.13
C LEU A 298 -15.07 10.53 -3.25
N GLU A 299 -15.21 11.66 -3.94
CA GLU A 299 -16.09 11.81 -5.09
C GLU A 299 -15.29 12.40 -6.25
N LEU A 300 -15.20 11.66 -7.35
CA LEU A 300 -14.52 12.08 -8.57
C LEU A 300 -15.53 12.13 -9.71
N ASN A 301 -15.75 13.30 -10.32
CA ASN A 301 -16.74 13.52 -11.38
C ASN A 301 -18.14 12.93 -11.04
N GLY A 302 -18.60 13.18 -9.82
CA GLY A 302 -19.87 12.68 -9.27
C GLY A 302 -19.85 11.20 -8.85
N CYS A 303 -18.78 10.46 -9.13
CA CYS A 303 -18.67 9.05 -8.75
C CYS A 303 -18.04 8.88 -7.37
N GLN A 304 -18.77 8.21 -6.47
CA GLN A 304 -18.24 7.86 -5.17
C GLN A 304 -17.24 6.71 -5.29
N ILE A 305 -16.05 6.93 -4.74
CA ILE A 305 -14.96 5.97 -4.66
C ILE A 305 -14.51 5.94 -3.21
N THR A 306 -14.13 4.76 -2.74
CA THR A 306 -13.63 4.56 -1.38
C THR A 306 -12.20 4.07 -1.48
N LEU A 307 -11.24 4.84 -0.98
CA LEU A 307 -9.86 4.37 -0.87
C LEU A 307 -9.71 3.53 0.40
N ILE A 308 -9.35 2.27 0.21
CA ILE A 308 -9.09 1.31 1.29
C ILE A 308 -7.58 1.29 1.51
N SER A 309 -7.15 1.45 2.77
CA SER A 309 -5.74 1.44 3.13
C SER A 309 -5.48 0.60 4.38
N TYR A 310 -4.44 -0.23 4.30
CA TYR A 310 -3.99 -1.10 5.38
C TYR A 310 -2.57 -0.70 5.78
N GLU A 311 -2.35 -0.56 7.09
CA GLU A 311 -1.01 -0.42 7.65
C GLU A 311 -0.30 -1.77 7.78
N LEU A 312 1.01 -1.73 7.65
CA LEU A 312 1.91 -2.80 8.09
C LEU A 312 2.91 -2.19 9.08
N VAL A 313 3.11 -2.86 10.21
CA VAL A 313 4.06 -2.42 11.23
C VAL A 313 5.11 -3.50 11.42
N GLN A 314 6.38 -3.16 11.19
CA GLN A 314 7.49 -4.09 11.33
C GLN A 314 8.73 -3.37 11.87
N ARG A 315 9.44 -4.00 12.82
CA ARG A 315 10.68 -3.47 13.41
C ARG A 315 10.57 -2.02 13.90
N GLY A 316 9.46 -1.66 14.55
CA GLY A 316 9.23 -0.32 15.07
C GLY A 316 8.74 0.70 14.05
N ARG A 317 8.56 0.32 12.78
CA ARG A 317 8.26 1.24 11.68
C ARG A 317 6.88 0.98 11.08
N LEU A 318 6.17 2.06 10.75
CA LEU A 318 4.89 2.03 10.04
C LEU A 318 5.12 2.12 8.53
N PHE A 319 4.47 1.25 7.77
CA PHE A 319 4.52 1.21 6.31
C PHE A 319 3.12 1.16 5.73
N ILE A 320 3.03 1.54 4.46
CA ILE A 320 1.85 1.25 3.65
C ILE A 320 1.89 -0.24 3.30
N GLY A 321 0.94 -1.01 3.86
CA GLY A 321 0.81 -2.45 3.60
C GLY A 321 0.00 -2.75 2.35
N SER A 322 -1.11 -2.05 2.13
CA SER A 322 -1.91 -2.18 0.91
C SER A 322 -2.79 -0.95 0.74
N MET A 323 -2.96 -0.49 -0.48
CA MET A 323 -3.90 0.59 -0.81
C MET A 323 -4.53 0.36 -2.17
N TYR A 324 -5.85 0.54 -2.25
CA TYR A 324 -6.57 0.43 -3.51
C TYR A 324 -7.91 1.16 -3.46
N PRO A 325 -8.38 1.69 -4.60
CA PRO A 325 -9.71 2.25 -4.70
C PRO A 325 -10.76 1.14 -4.78
N SER A 326 -11.89 1.33 -4.15
CA SER A 326 -13.07 0.47 -4.24
C SER A 326 -14.26 1.29 -4.71
N ALA A 327 -15.20 0.64 -5.39
CA ALA A 327 -16.42 1.30 -5.84
C ALA A 327 -17.26 1.74 -4.63
N GLY A 328 -17.61 3.02 -4.59
CA GLY A 328 -18.69 3.53 -3.75
C GLY A 328 -20.06 3.41 -4.42
N LEU A 329 -21.05 4.08 -3.84
CA LEU A 329 -22.41 4.09 -4.36
C LEU A 329 -22.46 4.72 -5.76
N MET A 330 -23.23 4.11 -6.65
CA MET A 330 -23.50 4.69 -7.97
C MET A 330 -24.52 5.83 -7.82
N THR A 331 -24.06 7.07 -8.00
CA THR A 331 -24.91 8.27 -7.99
C THR A 331 -25.53 8.53 -9.38
N ASN A 332 -26.55 9.38 -9.45
CA ASN A 332 -27.12 9.82 -10.73
C ASN A 332 -26.13 10.67 -11.54
N GLU A 333 -25.30 11.47 -10.88
CA GLU A 333 -24.27 12.28 -11.53
C GLU A 333 -23.21 11.41 -12.20
N CYS A 334 -22.74 10.37 -11.50
CA CYS A 334 -21.83 9.37 -12.04
C CYS A 334 -22.40 8.60 -13.24
N ARG A 335 -23.72 8.39 -13.28
CA ARG A 335 -24.37 7.79 -14.45
C ARG A 335 -24.35 8.74 -15.64
N ARG A 336 -24.59 10.03 -15.44
CA ARG A 336 -24.63 11.03 -16.51
C ARG A 336 -23.24 11.33 -17.09
N SER A 337 -22.19 11.29 -16.27
CA SER A 337 -20.81 11.45 -16.76
C SER A 337 -20.36 10.32 -17.70
N ARG A 338 -21.06 9.17 -17.71
CA ARG A 338 -20.87 8.09 -18.69
C ARG A 338 -21.33 8.47 -20.11
N ASP A 339 -22.33 9.35 -20.23
CA ASP A 339 -22.96 9.66 -21.51
C ASP A 339 -22.26 10.79 -22.28
N LEU A 340 -21.30 11.47 -21.64
CA LEU A 340 -20.50 12.54 -22.26
C LEU A 340 -19.27 12.03 -23.04
N PHE A 341 -18.94 10.75 -22.93
CA PHE A 341 -17.72 10.15 -23.50
C PHE A 341 -17.99 8.87 -24.33
N ASN A 342 -19.24 8.60 -24.73
CA ASN A 342 -19.57 7.55 -25.71
C ASN A 342 -19.87 8.13 -27.08
#